data_AF-A0A167MCV4-F1
#
_entry.id   AF-A0A167MCV4-F1
#
_cell.length_a   1.000
_cell.length_b   1.000
_cell.length_c   1.000
_cell.angle_alpha   90.00
_cell.angle_beta   90.00
_cell.angle_gamma   90.00
#
_symmetry.space_group_name_H-M   'P 1'
#
loop_
_entity.id
_entity.type
_entity.pdbx_description
1 polymer ?
#
loop_
_entity_poly.entity_id
_entity_poly.type
_entity_poly.pdbx_seq_one_letter_code
_entity_poly.pdbx_strand_id
1 'polypeptide(L)'
;MAPSRDAFRRMFRFKTARVTGADGTMTDYSRDDEVYIAGPNAVIDPDDVDQEMDERQLWRARILDIRCPDPEHPAQVWLEIAWYWTPAEFAKGVLKDFNPRVCGSKEIIYVFGAKLDIINCASLNGHATVDKYRERDHLRQEQIAEQDYYCRTEYDAENKTFKKKVVSSCLCKQQYIPDDEARMVFCPRSDCWTWYHTACLERRDLHFRAPDPAQLESLWASTQDDSAFDQFAKELEFCWERSQSLDIKAENQNDELSAVRTLARRPCMRGGEYGIVGNAGVVLRARYLLELVVRNREELPLAWRDFVWGDGGAWEMPEWEHMTETGEEGEERTISWVCPNCEGPI
;
A
#
# COMPACT_ATOMS: atom_id res chain seq x y z
N MET A 1 2.81 23.41 -30.54
CA MET A 1 3.99 23.76 -29.70
C MET A 1 3.47 24.09 -28.31
N ALA A 2 4.09 23.58 -27.25
CA ALA A 2 3.64 23.86 -25.89
C ALA A 2 3.83 25.35 -25.53
N PRO A 3 2.90 25.97 -24.76
CA PRO A 3 3.04 27.35 -24.33
C PRO A 3 4.20 27.49 -23.32
N SER A 4 4.79 28.68 -23.25
CA SER A 4 5.73 28.99 -22.16
C SER A 4 5.00 28.99 -20.81
N ARG A 5 5.73 28.76 -19.71
CA ARG A 5 5.15 28.81 -18.35
C ARG A 5 4.45 30.13 -18.05
N ASP A 6 5.01 31.25 -18.50
CA ASP A 6 4.38 32.57 -18.30
C ASP A 6 3.10 32.74 -19.12
N ALA A 7 3.08 32.23 -20.36
CA ALA A 7 1.87 32.23 -21.18
C ALA A 7 0.79 31.34 -20.54
N PHE A 8 1.16 30.12 -20.12
CA PHE A 8 0.26 29.20 -19.42
C PHE A 8 -0.35 29.82 -18.16
N ARG A 9 0.47 30.48 -17.33
CA ARG A 9 -0.02 31.15 -16.10
C ARG A 9 -1.01 32.30 -16.34
N ARG A 10 -1.01 32.88 -17.54
CA ARG A 10 -1.97 33.92 -17.94
C ARG A 10 -3.27 33.36 -18.52
N MET A 11 -3.32 32.06 -18.84
CA MET A 11 -4.53 31.39 -19.33
C MET A 11 -5.56 31.20 -18.21
N PHE A 12 -6.82 31.04 -18.61
CA PHE A 12 -7.93 30.80 -17.71
C PHE A 12 -7.82 29.41 -17.09
N ARG A 13 -8.07 29.30 -15.79
CA ARG A 13 -8.10 28.01 -15.08
C ARG A 13 -9.42 27.31 -15.28
N PHE A 14 -9.34 25.99 -15.44
CA PHE A 14 -10.46 25.08 -15.56
C PHE A 14 -10.43 24.09 -14.40
N LYS A 15 -11.61 23.57 -14.05
CA LYS A 15 -11.72 22.51 -13.03
C LYS A 15 -11.43 21.14 -13.61
N THR A 16 -11.89 20.93 -14.84
CA THR A 16 -11.87 19.66 -15.54
C THR A 16 -11.42 19.84 -16.99
N ALA A 17 -10.71 18.85 -17.50
CA ALA A 17 -10.43 18.65 -18.92
C ALA A 17 -11.18 17.39 -19.40
N ARG A 18 -11.84 17.48 -20.56
CA ARG A 18 -12.53 16.34 -21.17
C ARG A 18 -11.76 15.92 -22.41
N VAL A 19 -11.43 14.64 -22.51
CA VAL A 19 -10.74 14.05 -23.67
C VAL A 19 -11.63 12.96 -24.25
N THR A 20 -11.75 12.95 -25.56
CA THR A 20 -12.46 11.90 -26.30
C THR A 20 -11.44 10.91 -26.85
N GLY A 21 -11.52 9.66 -26.43
CA GLY A 21 -10.71 8.55 -26.95
C GLY A 21 -11.04 8.20 -28.40
N ALA A 22 -10.21 7.35 -29.02
CA ALA A 22 -10.41 6.90 -30.40
C ALA A 22 -11.71 6.09 -30.58
N ASP A 23 -12.15 5.41 -29.52
CA ASP A 23 -13.41 4.68 -29.41
C ASP A 23 -14.64 5.60 -29.22
N GLY A 24 -14.42 6.92 -29.10
CA GLY A 24 -15.47 7.90 -28.81
C GLY A 24 -15.82 8.04 -27.34
N THR A 25 -15.19 7.28 -26.45
CA THR A 25 -15.41 7.39 -25.00
C THR A 25 -14.89 8.74 -24.50
N MET A 26 -15.71 9.43 -23.70
CA MET A 26 -15.31 10.69 -23.08
C MET A 26 -14.84 10.45 -21.65
N THR A 27 -13.62 10.87 -21.34
CA THR A 27 -13.04 10.81 -20.00
C THR A 27 -12.81 12.21 -19.45
N ASP A 28 -13.29 12.45 -18.23
CA ASP A 28 -13.06 13.68 -17.49
C ASP A 28 -11.84 13.53 -16.57
N TYR A 29 -11.00 14.55 -16.55
CA TYR A 29 -9.80 14.65 -15.73
C TYR A 29 -9.83 15.94 -14.93
N SER A 30 -9.44 15.86 -13.68
CA SER A 30 -9.39 16.94 -12.69
C SER A 30 -7.97 17.15 -12.19
N ARG A 31 -7.79 18.22 -11.41
CA ARG A 31 -6.55 18.42 -10.67
C ARG A 31 -6.34 17.29 -9.66
N ASP A 32 -5.09 16.94 -9.44
CA ASP A 32 -4.61 15.89 -8.53
C ASP A 32 -4.85 14.44 -9.03
N ASP A 33 -5.54 14.25 -10.15
CA ASP A 33 -5.68 12.94 -10.81
C ASP A 33 -4.32 12.42 -11.30
N GLU A 34 -4.10 11.12 -11.09
CA GLU A 34 -3.03 10.35 -11.71
C GLU A 34 -3.44 9.86 -13.11
N VAL A 35 -2.58 10.05 -14.09
CA VAL A 35 -2.92 9.83 -15.51
C VAL A 35 -1.80 9.14 -16.28
N TYR A 36 -2.20 8.36 -17.29
CA TYR A 36 -1.31 7.88 -18.33
C TYR A 36 -1.15 8.92 -19.43
N ILE A 37 0.06 9.04 -19.96
CA ILE A 37 0.41 9.96 -21.04
C ILE A 37 1.14 9.19 -22.14
N ALA A 38 0.62 9.29 -23.35
CA ALA A 38 1.28 8.74 -24.53
C ALA A 38 2.54 9.55 -24.86
N GLY A 39 3.70 8.88 -24.88
CA GLY A 39 4.94 9.50 -25.30
C GLY A 39 4.92 9.87 -26.80
N PRO A 40 5.79 10.77 -27.27
CA PRO A 40 5.85 11.15 -28.69
C PRO A 40 6.23 9.99 -29.63
N ASN A 41 6.77 8.90 -29.09
CA ASN A 41 7.13 7.68 -29.81
C ASN A 41 6.13 6.54 -29.59
N ALA A 42 4.97 6.81 -28.96
CA ALA A 42 3.89 5.86 -28.87
C ALA A 42 3.38 5.58 -30.30
N VAL A 43 3.81 4.46 -30.88
CA VAL A 43 3.33 4.02 -32.18
C VAL A 43 2.00 3.34 -31.93
N ILE A 44 0.92 4.07 -32.19
CA ILE A 44 -0.39 3.45 -32.44
C ILE A 44 -0.36 3.09 -33.92
N ASP A 45 -0.46 1.82 -34.26
CA ASP A 45 -0.69 1.41 -35.64
C ASP A 45 -2.07 1.96 -36.03
N PRO A 46 -2.17 2.93 -36.97
CA PRO A 46 -3.45 3.53 -37.33
C PRO A 46 -4.43 2.52 -37.95
N ASP A 47 -3.96 1.35 -38.39
CA ASP A 47 -4.79 0.28 -38.94
C ASP A 47 -5.21 -0.76 -37.88
N ASP A 48 -4.67 -0.69 -36.65
CA ASP A 48 -4.97 -1.60 -35.53
C ASP A 48 -5.56 -0.82 -34.34
N VAL A 49 -6.79 -0.33 -34.53
CA VAL A 49 -7.56 0.42 -33.52
C VAL A 49 -7.92 -0.39 -32.26
N ASP A 50 -7.70 -1.70 -32.28
CA ASP A 50 -7.96 -2.60 -31.15
C ASP A 50 -6.70 -2.86 -30.30
N GLN A 51 -5.52 -2.37 -30.71
CA GLN A 51 -4.29 -2.58 -29.96
C GLN A 51 -4.19 -1.59 -28.79
N GLU A 52 -4.57 -2.06 -27.60
CA GLU A 52 -4.28 -1.34 -26.35
C GLU A 52 -2.76 -1.16 -26.20
N MET A 53 -2.33 0.08 -25.94
CA MET A 53 -0.94 0.36 -25.62
C MET A 53 -0.54 -0.34 -24.32
N ASP A 54 0.61 -1.02 -24.34
CA ASP A 54 1.18 -1.58 -23.12
C ASP A 54 1.44 -0.45 -22.11
N GLU A 55 0.97 -0.63 -20.88
CA GLU A 55 1.15 0.27 -19.73
C GLU A 55 2.62 0.65 -19.49
N ARG A 56 3.57 -0.18 -19.96
CA ARG A 56 5.02 0.07 -19.92
C ARG A 56 5.49 1.12 -20.93
N GLN A 57 4.70 1.38 -21.98
CA GLN A 57 4.96 2.40 -23.00
C GLN A 57 4.40 3.77 -22.61
N LEU A 58 3.49 3.80 -21.64
CA LEU A 58 2.84 5.00 -21.15
C LEU A 58 3.60 5.62 -19.97
N TRP A 59 3.72 6.94 -20.01
CA TRP A 59 4.27 7.71 -18.90
C TRP A 59 3.18 7.95 -17.86
N ARG A 60 3.55 8.03 -16.58
CA ARG A 60 2.62 8.34 -15.48
C ARG A 60 2.89 9.75 -14.97
N ALA A 61 1.85 10.52 -14.73
CA ALA A 61 1.97 11.85 -14.12
C ALA A 61 0.78 12.17 -13.22
N ARG A 62 0.90 13.23 -12.42
CA ARG A 62 -0.20 13.87 -11.71
C ARG A 62 -0.51 15.24 -12.33
N ILE A 63 -1.79 15.55 -12.51
CA ILE A 63 -2.26 16.86 -12.99
C ILE A 63 -2.15 17.90 -11.88
N LEU A 64 -1.44 19.01 -12.13
CA LEU A 64 -1.25 20.10 -11.15
C LEU A 64 -2.11 21.33 -11.44
N ASP A 65 -2.33 21.66 -12.71
CA ASP A 65 -3.17 22.79 -13.12
C ASP A 65 -3.74 22.53 -14.51
N ILE A 66 -4.98 22.93 -14.76
CA ILE A 66 -5.68 22.77 -16.03
C ILE A 66 -6.04 24.16 -16.55
N ARG A 67 -5.61 24.49 -17.77
CA ARG A 67 -5.82 25.84 -18.31
C ARG A 67 -6.15 25.87 -19.80
N CYS A 68 -6.87 26.91 -20.18
CA CYS A 68 -7.28 27.17 -21.56
C CYS A 68 -7.04 28.65 -21.93
N PRO A 69 -6.46 28.96 -23.11
CA PRO A 69 -6.28 30.35 -23.54
C PRO A 69 -7.60 31.04 -23.86
N ASP A 70 -8.60 30.31 -24.38
CA ASP A 70 -9.92 30.83 -24.74
C ASP A 70 -11.02 29.96 -24.09
N PRO A 71 -11.72 30.47 -23.06
CA PRO A 71 -12.76 29.71 -22.39
C PRO A 71 -14.05 29.59 -23.21
N GLU A 72 -14.26 30.47 -24.21
CA GLU A 72 -15.41 30.40 -25.11
C GLU A 72 -15.21 29.34 -26.19
N HIS A 73 -13.95 29.04 -26.54
CA HIS A 73 -13.57 28.01 -27.51
C HIS A 73 -12.47 27.10 -26.95
N PRO A 74 -12.80 26.13 -26.08
CA PRO A 74 -11.83 25.29 -25.37
C PRO A 74 -11.18 24.21 -26.25
N ALA A 75 -10.81 24.55 -27.48
CA ALA A 75 -10.15 23.65 -28.42
C ALA A 75 -8.69 23.33 -28.02
N GLN A 76 -8.10 24.09 -27.11
CA GLN A 76 -6.70 23.92 -26.69
C GLN A 76 -6.59 23.96 -25.16
N VAL A 77 -6.90 22.84 -24.52
CA VAL A 77 -6.69 22.69 -23.08
C VAL A 77 -5.27 22.16 -22.82
N TRP A 78 -4.57 22.83 -21.91
CA TRP A 78 -3.20 22.56 -21.50
C TRP A 78 -3.16 22.16 -20.02
N LEU A 79 -2.23 21.27 -19.69
CA LEU A 79 -2.06 20.71 -18.36
C LEU A 79 -0.63 21.01 -17.89
N GLU A 80 -0.46 21.53 -16.68
CA GLU A 80 0.81 21.47 -15.98
C GLU A 80 0.85 20.18 -15.16
N ILE A 81 1.90 19.39 -15.31
CA ILE A 81 1.99 18.04 -14.75
C ILE A 81 3.30 17.81 -14.00
N ALA A 82 3.26 16.88 -13.04
CA ALA A 82 4.42 16.32 -12.37
C ALA A 82 4.56 14.84 -12.69
N TRP A 83 5.75 14.42 -13.13
CA TRP A 83 6.01 13.06 -13.57
C TRP A 83 6.27 12.09 -12.42
N TYR A 84 5.85 10.85 -12.61
CA TYR A 84 6.37 9.70 -11.89
C TYR A 84 7.51 9.07 -12.68
N TRP A 85 8.59 8.74 -11.99
CA TRP A 85 9.80 8.18 -12.60
C TRP A 85 10.04 6.78 -12.04
N THR A 86 10.45 5.83 -12.88
CA THR A 86 11.04 4.60 -12.34
C THR A 86 12.35 4.93 -11.61
N PRO A 87 12.80 4.11 -10.65
CA PRO A 87 14.05 4.32 -9.92
C PRO A 87 15.26 4.48 -10.85
N ALA A 88 15.30 3.69 -11.94
CA ALA A 88 16.36 3.73 -12.93
C ALA A 88 16.36 5.03 -13.74
N GLU A 89 15.19 5.49 -14.21
CA GLU A 89 15.08 6.76 -14.94
C GLU A 89 15.36 7.95 -14.02
N PHE A 90 14.89 7.90 -12.77
CA PHE A 90 15.15 8.92 -11.77
C PHE A 90 16.66 9.05 -11.51
N ALA A 91 17.37 7.93 -11.34
CA ALA A 91 18.84 7.92 -11.21
C ALA A 91 19.51 8.54 -12.44
N LYS A 92 19.07 8.21 -13.65
CA LYS A 92 19.69 8.71 -14.88
C LYS A 92 19.40 10.20 -15.14
N GLY A 93 18.15 10.63 -14.92
CA GLY A 93 17.62 11.90 -15.40
C GLY A 93 17.43 12.97 -14.32
N VAL A 94 17.27 12.58 -13.05
CA VAL A 94 16.94 13.51 -11.95
C VAL A 94 18.04 13.60 -10.90
N LEU A 95 18.47 12.48 -10.34
CA LEU A 95 19.47 12.44 -9.26
C LEU A 95 20.49 11.31 -9.49
N LYS A 96 21.66 11.64 -10.06
CA LYS A 96 22.67 10.67 -10.52
C LYS A 96 23.22 9.73 -9.44
N ASP A 97 23.31 10.20 -8.21
CA ASP A 97 23.86 9.42 -7.09
C ASP A 97 22.77 8.58 -6.37
N PHE A 98 21.53 8.58 -6.88
CA PHE A 98 20.47 7.75 -6.36
C PHE A 98 20.74 6.27 -6.69
N ASN A 99 20.66 5.40 -5.69
CA ASN A 99 20.79 3.96 -5.88
C ASN A 99 19.41 3.33 -6.18
N PRO A 100 19.09 2.93 -7.42
CA PRO A 100 17.77 2.38 -7.75
C PRO A 100 17.51 1.00 -7.14
N ARG A 101 18.54 0.28 -6.68
CA ARG A 101 18.41 -1.09 -6.14
C ARG A 101 17.73 -1.15 -4.78
N VAL A 102 17.43 0.00 -4.18
CA VAL A 102 16.78 0.07 -2.88
C VAL A 102 15.26 0.26 -2.97
N CYS A 103 14.75 0.28 -4.19
CA CYS A 103 13.34 0.39 -4.50
C CYS A 103 12.81 -0.95 -5.00
N GLY A 104 11.51 -1.19 -4.83
CA GLY A 104 10.85 -2.29 -5.51
C GLY A 104 10.80 -2.09 -7.03
N SER A 105 10.54 -3.16 -7.76
CA SER A 105 10.40 -3.18 -9.22
C SER A 105 9.20 -2.37 -9.72
N LYS A 106 8.13 -2.28 -8.91
CA LYS A 106 6.93 -1.47 -9.18
C LYS A 106 6.90 -0.14 -8.43
N GLU A 107 7.95 0.17 -7.67
CA GLU A 107 8.05 1.47 -6.99
C GLU A 107 8.35 2.57 -8.01
N ILE A 108 7.62 3.68 -7.93
CA ILE A 108 7.85 4.89 -8.72
C ILE A 108 8.03 6.10 -7.81
N ILE A 109 8.81 7.07 -8.28
CA ILE A 109 9.17 8.26 -7.53
C ILE A 109 8.40 9.44 -8.11
N TYR A 110 7.55 10.06 -7.30
CA TYR A 110 6.86 11.28 -7.69
C TYR A 110 7.79 12.48 -7.63
N VAL A 111 7.99 13.18 -8.76
CA VAL A 111 8.90 14.32 -8.88
C VAL A 111 8.13 15.61 -9.14
N PHE A 112 8.20 16.56 -8.22
CA PHE A 112 7.52 17.86 -8.32
C PHE A 112 8.52 19.03 -8.15
N GLY A 113 8.03 20.27 -8.26
CA GLY A 113 8.84 21.48 -8.07
C GLY A 113 9.35 22.05 -9.40
N ALA A 114 10.68 22.06 -9.64
CA ALA A 114 11.24 22.72 -10.81
C ALA A 114 10.99 21.98 -12.15
N LYS A 115 10.86 20.64 -12.13
CA LYS A 115 10.78 19.76 -13.32
C LYS A 115 9.35 19.42 -13.76
N LEU A 116 8.50 20.44 -13.88
CA LEU A 116 7.14 20.30 -14.41
C LEU A 116 7.11 20.55 -15.91
N ASP A 117 6.29 19.80 -16.62
CA ASP A 117 6.02 20.01 -18.05
C ASP A 117 4.61 20.53 -18.28
N ILE A 118 4.44 21.24 -19.40
CA ILE A 118 3.13 21.67 -19.88
C ILE A 118 2.81 20.88 -21.15
N ILE A 119 1.74 20.09 -21.09
CA ILE A 119 1.30 19.21 -22.19
C ILE A 119 -0.10 19.57 -22.64
N ASN A 120 -0.47 19.15 -23.85
CA ASN A 120 -1.85 19.25 -24.32
C ASN A 120 -2.67 18.11 -23.72
N CYS A 121 -3.93 18.35 -23.34
CA CYS A 121 -4.77 17.30 -22.76
C CYS A 121 -5.03 16.13 -23.72
N ALA A 122 -4.90 16.32 -25.03
CA ALA A 122 -5.03 15.26 -26.02
C ALA A 122 -3.95 14.18 -25.92
N SER A 123 -2.90 14.38 -25.12
CA SER A 123 -1.87 13.37 -24.84
C SER A 123 -2.25 12.41 -23.69
N LEU A 124 -3.35 12.67 -22.97
CA LEU A 124 -3.84 11.79 -21.91
C LEU A 124 -4.38 10.48 -22.50
N ASN A 125 -4.07 9.38 -21.83
CA ASN A 125 -4.48 8.03 -22.24
C ASN A 125 -5.13 7.25 -21.08
N GLY A 126 -6.08 7.90 -20.38
CA GLY A 126 -6.77 7.31 -19.25
C GLY A 126 -6.20 7.68 -17.88
N HIS A 127 -6.96 7.31 -16.84
CA HIS A 127 -6.52 7.40 -15.46
C HIS A 127 -5.48 6.33 -15.17
N ALA A 128 -4.47 6.68 -14.38
CA ALA A 128 -3.48 5.76 -13.87
C ALA A 128 -3.73 5.50 -12.38
N THR A 129 -3.48 4.28 -11.94
CA THR A 129 -3.49 3.94 -10.51
C THR A 129 -2.05 3.96 -10.00
N VAL A 130 -1.81 4.74 -8.95
CA VAL A 130 -0.53 4.74 -8.24
C VAL A 130 -0.79 4.70 -6.74
N ASP A 131 -0.59 3.54 -6.14
CA ASP A 131 -0.86 3.36 -4.72
C ASP A 131 0.16 4.10 -3.86
N LYS A 132 -0.32 4.76 -2.81
CA LYS A 132 0.56 5.46 -1.87
C LYS A 132 1.01 4.50 -0.79
N TYR A 133 2.25 4.01 -0.87
CA TYR A 133 2.80 3.16 0.17
C TYR A 133 3.33 3.98 1.36
N ARG A 134 2.74 3.75 2.54
CA ARG A 134 3.13 4.37 3.80
C ARG A 134 3.54 3.30 4.80
N GLU A 135 4.84 3.05 4.93
CA GLU A 135 5.35 1.98 5.82
C GLU A 135 4.90 2.05 7.29
N ARG A 136 4.55 3.25 7.79
CA ARG A 136 4.07 3.46 9.16
C ARG A 136 2.55 3.25 9.31
N ASP A 137 1.81 3.13 8.22
CA ASP A 137 0.35 3.01 8.19
C ASP A 137 -0.11 1.55 8.04
N HIS A 138 0.68 0.61 8.57
CA HIS A 138 0.47 -0.84 8.41
C HIS A 138 -0.80 -1.37 9.13
N LEU A 139 -1.50 -0.54 9.88
CA LEU A 139 -2.76 -0.88 10.56
C LEU A 139 -3.98 -0.78 9.63
N ARG A 140 -3.88 0.03 8.57
CA ARG A 140 -5.00 0.34 7.68
C ARG A 140 -4.66 0.25 6.20
N GLN A 141 -3.38 0.28 5.87
CA GLN A 141 -3.03 0.29 4.47
C GLN A 141 -3.49 -1.02 3.82
N GLU A 142 -4.30 -0.88 2.78
CA GLU A 142 -4.74 -1.97 1.93
C GLU A 142 -3.55 -2.60 1.21
N GLN A 143 -3.68 -3.88 0.89
CA GLN A 143 -2.63 -4.57 0.17
C GLN A 143 -2.48 -3.95 -1.22
N ILE A 144 -1.24 -3.61 -1.56
CA ILE A 144 -0.88 -3.22 -2.92
C ILE A 144 -0.64 -4.50 -3.70
N ALA A 145 -1.35 -4.68 -4.81
CA ALA A 145 -1.19 -5.87 -5.63
C ALA A 145 0.18 -5.86 -6.32
N GLU A 146 0.77 -7.04 -6.56
CA GLU A 146 2.12 -7.16 -7.11
C GLU A 146 2.28 -6.57 -8.51
N GLN A 147 1.19 -6.51 -9.28
CA GLN A 147 1.18 -5.90 -10.60
C GLN A 147 1.13 -4.36 -10.57
N ASP A 148 0.63 -3.78 -9.48
CA ASP A 148 0.30 -2.36 -9.39
C ASP A 148 1.52 -1.51 -9.04
N TYR A 149 1.58 -0.31 -9.62
CA TYR A 149 2.63 0.65 -9.32
C TYR A 149 2.33 1.38 -8.02
N TYR A 150 3.35 1.60 -7.21
CA TYR A 150 3.21 2.32 -5.95
C TYR A 150 4.28 3.37 -5.75
N CYS A 151 3.96 4.38 -4.96
CA CYS A 151 4.82 5.50 -4.63
C CYS A 151 5.00 5.59 -3.12
N ARG A 152 6.24 5.37 -2.66
CA ARG A 152 6.64 5.55 -1.25
C ARG A 152 7.35 6.87 -0.99
N THR A 153 7.96 7.45 -2.03
CA THR A 153 8.79 8.66 -1.90
C THR A 153 8.39 9.74 -2.88
N GLU A 154 8.42 10.98 -2.41
CA GLU A 154 8.25 12.17 -3.23
C GLU A 154 9.54 12.99 -3.19
N TYR A 155 10.00 13.41 -4.36
CA TYR A 155 11.21 14.20 -4.52
C TYR A 155 10.89 15.62 -4.99
N ASP A 156 11.31 16.60 -4.19
CA ASP A 156 11.28 18.01 -4.56
C ASP A 156 12.49 18.32 -5.43
N ALA A 157 12.27 18.50 -6.74
CA ALA A 157 13.34 18.80 -7.68
C ALA A 157 13.87 20.24 -7.56
N GLU A 158 13.11 21.16 -6.96
CA GLU A 158 13.55 22.53 -6.71
C GLU A 158 14.51 22.59 -5.53
N ASN A 159 14.10 21.98 -4.41
CA ASN A 159 14.90 21.94 -3.18
C ASN A 159 15.94 20.80 -3.16
N LYS A 160 15.85 19.86 -4.11
CA LYS A 160 16.70 18.66 -4.23
C LYS A 160 16.64 17.76 -2.99
N THR A 161 15.43 17.58 -2.47
CA THR A 161 15.21 16.83 -1.22
C THR A 161 14.03 15.88 -1.35
N PHE A 162 14.14 14.71 -0.74
CA PHE A 162 12.98 13.85 -0.50
C PHE A 162 12.11 14.46 0.60
N LYS A 163 10.80 14.58 0.36
CA LYS A 163 9.83 15.08 1.35
C LYS A 163 9.77 14.18 2.60
N LYS A 164 9.93 12.88 2.40
CA LYS A 164 9.96 11.87 3.46
C LYS A 164 11.14 10.96 3.23
N LYS A 165 11.88 10.67 4.30
CA LYS A 165 12.94 9.66 4.26
C LYS A 165 12.29 8.29 4.47
N VAL A 166 12.65 7.33 3.64
CA VAL A 166 12.40 5.92 3.92
C VAL A 166 13.18 5.57 5.18
N VAL A 167 12.53 4.88 6.12
CA VAL A 167 13.09 4.63 7.45
C VAL A 167 13.55 3.18 7.51
N SER A 168 14.79 2.93 7.92
CA SER A 168 15.22 1.59 8.27
C SER A 168 14.81 1.25 9.69
N SER A 169 14.04 0.16 9.84
CA SER A 169 13.52 -0.32 11.11
C SER A 169 14.36 -1.46 11.69
N CYS A 170 14.90 -2.34 10.83
CA CYS A 170 15.60 -3.54 11.26
C CYS A 170 17.00 -3.26 11.86
N LEU A 171 17.54 -4.25 12.58
CA LEU A 171 18.88 -4.28 13.16
C LEU A 171 20.01 -4.05 12.13
N CYS A 172 19.82 -4.49 10.89
CA CYS A 172 20.79 -4.30 9.80
C CYS A 172 20.84 -2.87 9.25
N LYS A 173 19.91 -1.99 9.68
CA LYS A 173 19.76 -0.61 9.20
C LYS A 173 19.51 -0.48 7.69
N GLN A 174 19.19 -1.58 7.02
CA GLN A 174 18.69 -1.57 5.66
C GLN A 174 17.20 -1.24 5.65
N GLN A 175 16.78 -0.53 4.62
CA GLN A 175 15.36 -0.28 4.36
C GLN A 175 14.68 -1.54 3.83
N TYR A 176 13.37 -1.59 3.99
CA TYR A 176 12.55 -2.63 3.39
C TYR A 176 12.48 -2.45 1.87
N ILE A 177 12.66 -3.54 1.14
CA ILE A 177 12.50 -3.60 -0.31
C ILE A 177 11.31 -4.54 -0.55
N PRO A 178 10.13 -4.03 -0.95
CA PRO A 178 8.91 -4.84 -0.96
C PRO A 178 8.92 -6.05 -1.88
N ASP A 179 9.74 -5.98 -2.93
CA ASP A 179 9.86 -7.01 -3.96
C ASP A 179 11.03 -7.98 -3.68
N ASP A 180 11.74 -7.80 -2.58
CA ASP A 180 12.75 -8.75 -2.13
C ASP A 180 12.05 -9.93 -1.43
N GLU A 181 12.61 -11.14 -1.55
CA GLU A 181 12.13 -12.33 -0.84
C GLU A 181 12.35 -12.22 0.69
N ALA A 182 13.06 -11.16 1.12
CA ALA A 182 13.34 -10.85 2.51
C ALA A 182 12.06 -10.50 3.31
N ARG A 183 11.45 -11.53 3.89
CA ARG A 183 10.36 -11.40 4.86
C ARG A 183 10.77 -10.56 6.07
N MET A 184 9.85 -9.73 6.55
CA MET A 184 9.98 -9.02 7.81
C MET A 184 8.84 -9.38 8.76
N VAL A 185 9.16 -9.46 10.06
CA VAL A 185 8.21 -9.61 11.16
C VAL A 185 8.08 -8.29 11.93
N PHE A 186 6.87 -7.94 12.36
CA PHE A 186 6.54 -6.71 13.07
C PHE A 186 6.30 -6.98 14.55
N CYS A 187 7.02 -6.28 15.42
CA CYS A 187 6.73 -6.26 16.85
C CYS A 187 5.54 -5.32 17.14
N PRO A 188 4.39 -5.84 17.60
CA PRO A 188 3.18 -5.05 17.74
C PRO A 188 3.05 -4.33 19.09
N ARG A 189 4.00 -4.52 20.01
CA ARG A 189 4.04 -3.78 21.29
C ARG A 189 4.14 -2.29 21.02
N SER A 190 3.29 -1.53 21.71
CA SER A 190 3.08 -0.09 21.49
C SER A 190 4.33 0.78 21.64
N ASP A 191 5.24 0.36 22.50
CA ASP A 191 6.52 1.02 22.74
C ASP A 191 7.58 0.68 21.68
N CYS A 192 7.33 -0.30 20.82
CA CYS A 192 8.30 -0.79 19.82
C CYS A 192 7.92 -0.50 18.38
N TRP A 193 6.76 -0.98 17.91
CA TRP A 193 6.29 -0.86 16.52
C TRP A 193 7.38 -0.94 15.44
N THR A 194 8.22 -1.98 15.54
CA THR A 194 9.42 -2.11 14.71
C THR A 194 9.35 -3.37 13.87
N TRP A 195 9.68 -3.22 12.58
CA TRP A 195 9.86 -4.33 11.64
C TRP A 195 11.30 -4.84 11.65
N TYR A 196 11.45 -6.16 11.60
CA TYR A 196 12.74 -6.83 11.55
C TYR A 196 12.74 -7.87 10.42
N HIS A 197 13.80 -7.92 9.60
CA HIS A 197 13.99 -9.04 8.69
C HIS A 197 14.12 -10.34 9.49
N THR A 198 13.40 -11.39 9.12
CA THR A 198 13.45 -12.69 9.80
C THR A 198 14.87 -13.24 9.85
N ALA A 199 15.56 -13.19 8.71
CA ALA A 199 16.97 -13.60 8.58
C ALA A 199 17.93 -12.81 9.49
N CYS A 200 17.60 -11.55 9.85
CA CYS A 200 18.43 -10.78 10.78
C CYS A 200 18.23 -11.22 12.23
N LEU A 201 17.04 -11.68 12.59
CA LEU A 201 16.74 -12.24 13.90
C LEU A 201 17.35 -13.65 14.04
N GLU A 202 17.19 -14.50 13.03
CA GLU A 202 17.77 -15.85 12.96
C GLU A 202 19.29 -15.83 13.10
N ARG A 203 19.99 -14.95 12.38
CA ARG A 203 21.46 -14.79 12.50
C ARG A 203 21.92 -14.39 13.91
N ARG A 204 21.03 -13.86 14.73
CA ARG A 204 21.31 -13.46 16.12
C ARG A 204 20.72 -14.44 17.14
N ASP A 205 20.21 -15.57 16.70
CA ASP A 205 19.54 -16.55 17.54
C ASP A 205 18.33 -15.95 18.30
N LEU A 206 17.69 -14.93 17.70
CA LEU A 206 16.48 -14.28 18.23
C LEU A 206 15.21 -14.90 17.64
N HIS A 207 15.16 -16.22 17.71
CA HIS A 207 14.02 -17.03 17.30
C HIS A 207 13.87 -18.16 18.29
N PHE A 208 12.65 -18.66 18.47
CA PHE A 208 12.44 -19.84 19.27
C PHE A 208 11.31 -20.66 18.68
N ARG A 209 11.35 -21.96 18.98
CA ARG A 209 10.37 -22.93 18.50
C ARG A 209 9.22 -23.02 19.49
N ALA A 210 8.00 -22.98 18.97
CA ALA A 210 6.75 -23.33 19.65
C ALA A 210 6.50 -22.59 20.98
N PRO A 211 6.05 -21.33 20.94
CA PRO A 211 5.18 -20.89 22.01
C PRO A 211 3.93 -21.78 22.02
N ASP A 212 3.56 -22.30 23.19
CA ASP A 212 2.21 -22.84 23.41
C ASP A 212 1.19 -21.79 22.90
N PRO A 213 0.14 -22.15 22.14
CA PRO A 213 -0.90 -21.21 21.74
C PRO A 213 -1.41 -20.32 22.88
N ALA A 214 -1.44 -20.83 24.12
CA ALA A 214 -1.77 -20.04 25.30
C ALA A 214 -0.73 -18.97 25.65
N GLN A 215 0.57 -19.22 25.38
CA GLN A 215 1.64 -18.24 25.52
C GLN A 215 1.55 -17.14 24.45
N LEU A 216 1.18 -17.48 23.21
CA LEU A 216 0.89 -16.48 22.18
C LEU A 216 -0.32 -15.61 22.57
N GLU A 217 -1.39 -16.23 23.08
CA GLU A 217 -2.58 -15.52 23.58
C GLU A 217 -2.22 -14.56 24.73
N SER A 218 -1.42 -15.01 25.70
CA SER A 218 -0.90 -14.15 26.77
C SER A 218 -0.03 -13.01 26.24
N LEU A 219 0.68 -13.22 25.13
CA LEU A 219 1.47 -12.20 24.49
C LEU A 219 0.59 -11.12 23.86
N TRP A 220 -0.51 -11.50 23.20
CA TRP A 220 -1.43 -10.53 22.57
C TRP A 220 -2.05 -9.58 23.60
N ALA A 221 -2.42 -10.11 24.76
CA ALA A 221 -2.92 -9.28 25.86
C ALA A 221 -1.90 -8.20 26.31
N SER A 222 -0.59 -8.47 26.15
CA SER A 222 0.48 -7.50 26.47
C SER A 222 0.82 -6.53 25.33
N THR A 223 0.26 -6.72 24.14
CA THR A 223 0.54 -5.88 22.95
C THR A 223 -0.41 -4.71 22.79
N GLN A 224 -1.44 -4.62 23.63
CA GLN A 224 -2.44 -3.56 23.58
C GLN A 224 -2.02 -2.36 24.43
N ASP A 225 -1.83 -1.23 23.77
CA ASP A 225 -1.87 0.09 24.39
C ASP A 225 -3.22 0.70 24.03
N ASP A 226 -4.04 0.94 25.04
CA ASP A 226 -5.40 1.46 24.92
C ASP A 226 -5.48 2.69 23.99
N SER A 227 -4.42 3.51 23.89
CA SER A 227 -4.42 4.74 23.09
C SER A 227 -4.27 4.52 21.57
N ALA A 228 -3.67 3.43 21.12
CA ALA A 228 -3.49 3.14 19.69
C ALA A 228 -4.76 2.55 19.03
N PHE A 229 -5.65 2.00 19.86
CA PHE A 229 -6.80 1.22 19.42
C PHE A 229 -8.15 1.96 19.49
N ASP A 230 -8.16 3.22 19.97
CA ASP A 230 -9.35 4.10 19.97
C ASP A 230 -10.07 4.16 18.62
N GLN A 231 -9.32 4.05 17.52
CA GLN A 231 -9.89 4.10 16.19
C GLN A 231 -10.42 2.73 15.72
N PHE A 232 -9.84 1.61 16.18
CA PHE A 232 -10.44 0.28 15.95
C PHE A 232 -11.76 0.14 16.71
N ALA A 233 -11.87 0.73 17.91
CA ALA A 233 -13.14 0.78 18.64
C ALA A 233 -14.26 1.41 17.81
N LYS A 234 -14.00 2.57 17.17
CA LYS A 234 -14.99 3.26 16.31
C LYS A 234 -15.36 2.47 15.06
N GLU A 235 -14.37 1.84 14.41
CA GLU A 235 -14.63 1.02 13.22
C GLU A 235 -15.43 -0.23 13.58
N LEU A 236 -15.19 -0.81 14.75
CA LEU A 236 -15.95 -1.95 15.25
C LEU A 236 -17.37 -1.55 15.66
N GLU A 237 -17.57 -0.36 16.23
CA GLU A 237 -18.90 0.24 16.48
C GLU A 237 -19.74 0.28 15.20
N PHE A 238 -19.16 0.80 14.12
CA PHE A 238 -19.80 0.80 12.80
C PHE A 238 -20.06 -0.62 12.27
N CYS A 239 -19.15 -1.57 12.52
CA CYS A 239 -19.33 -2.98 12.16
C CYS A 239 -20.53 -3.62 12.88
N TRP A 240 -20.75 -3.31 14.16
CA TRP A 240 -21.93 -3.78 14.89
C TRP A 240 -23.22 -3.15 14.34
N GLU A 241 -23.24 -1.84 14.08
CA GLU A 241 -24.39 -1.16 13.46
C GLU A 241 -24.74 -1.78 12.09
N ARG A 242 -23.73 -2.06 11.27
CA ARG A 242 -23.89 -2.70 9.97
C ARG A 242 -24.40 -4.14 10.10
N SER A 243 -23.90 -4.90 11.07
CA SER A 243 -24.38 -6.26 11.37
C SER A 243 -25.87 -6.29 11.74
N GLN A 244 -26.40 -5.23 12.34
CA GLN A 244 -27.83 -5.10 12.66
C GLN A 244 -28.69 -4.70 11.45
N SER A 245 -28.11 -4.05 10.45
CA SER A 245 -28.84 -3.55 9.27
C SER A 245 -28.84 -4.52 8.08
N LEU A 246 -27.90 -5.46 8.03
CA LEU A 246 -27.82 -6.46 6.97
C LEU A 246 -28.62 -7.73 7.33
N ASP A 247 -29.36 -8.28 6.38
CA ASP A 247 -29.99 -9.61 6.47
C ASP A 247 -28.94 -10.72 6.24
N ILE A 248 -27.79 -10.62 6.93
CA ILE A 248 -26.74 -11.65 6.93
C ILE A 248 -27.24 -12.79 7.79
N LYS A 249 -27.29 -13.99 7.21
CA LYS A 249 -27.54 -15.20 8.00
C LYS A 249 -26.29 -15.50 8.82
N ALA A 250 -26.47 -15.67 10.13
CA ALA A 250 -25.41 -16.16 10.99
C ALA A 250 -24.93 -17.54 10.48
N GLU A 251 -23.69 -17.61 10.04
CA GLU A 251 -22.98 -18.88 9.91
C GLU A 251 -22.76 -19.47 11.31
N ASN A 252 -22.15 -20.66 11.38
CA ASN A 252 -21.80 -21.27 12.65
C ASN A 252 -20.80 -20.37 13.40
N GLN A 253 -21.25 -19.65 14.42
CA GLN A 253 -20.40 -18.72 15.18
C GLN A 253 -19.15 -19.38 15.78
N ASN A 254 -19.19 -20.69 16.07
CA ASN A 254 -18.00 -21.40 16.54
C ASN A 254 -16.92 -21.51 15.45
N ASP A 255 -17.34 -21.72 14.20
CA ASP A 255 -16.42 -21.82 13.06
C ASP A 255 -15.82 -20.44 12.75
N GLU A 256 -16.65 -19.39 12.76
CA GLU A 256 -16.19 -18.01 12.55
C GLU A 256 -15.24 -17.54 13.68
N LEU A 257 -15.54 -17.84 14.94
CA LEU A 257 -14.64 -17.56 16.06
C LEU A 257 -13.32 -18.35 15.95
N SER A 258 -13.38 -19.59 15.45
CA SER A 258 -12.20 -20.39 15.15
C SER A 258 -11.33 -19.74 14.07
N ALA A 259 -11.96 -19.17 13.03
CA ALA A 259 -11.26 -18.42 11.99
C ALA A 259 -10.56 -17.18 12.57
N VAL A 260 -11.26 -16.38 13.40
CA VAL A 260 -10.68 -15.20 14.07
C VAL A 260 -9.50 -15.59 14.95
N ARG A 261 -9.61 -16.68 15.73
CA ARG A 261 -8.48 -17.21 16.53
C ARG A 261 -7.29 -17.60 15.66
N THR A 262 -7.55 -18.26 14.54
CA THR A 262 -6.51 -18.66 13.59
C THR A 262 -5.79 -17.43 13.01
N LEU A 263 -6.52 -16.36 12.69
CA LEU A 263 -5.94 -15.09 12.24
C LEU A 263 -5.12 -14.40 13.34
N ALA A 264 -5.67 -14.31 14.56
CA ALA A 264 -5.02 -13.67 15.69
C ALA A 264 -3.70 -14.34 16.08
N ARG A 265 -3.61 -15.66 15.88
CA ARG A 265 -2.41 -16.48 16.11
C ARG A 265 -1.27 -16.25 15.13
N ARG A 266 -1.54 -15.57 14.02
CA ARG A 266 -0.51 -15.33 13.02
C ARG A 266 0.48 -14.27 13.50
N PRO A 267 1.78 -14.37 13.18
CA PRO A 267 2.71 -13.25 13.28
C PRO A 267 2.34 -12.17 12.27
N CYS A 268 2.68 -10.93 12.62
CA CYS A 268 2.55 -9.79 11.73
C CYS A 268 3.76 -9.78 10.77
N MET A 269 3.54 -10.06 9.49
CA MET A 269 4.55 -10.31 8.46
C MET A 269 4.33 -9.42 7.23
N ARG A 270 5.41 -9.12 6.50
CA ARG A 270 5.39 -8.49 5.16
C ARG A 270 6.56 -8.98 4.31
N GLY A 271 6.48 -8.80 2.99
CA GLY A 271 7.48 -9.25 2.02
C GLY A 271 7.30 -10.72 1.63
N GLY A 272 7.81 -11.08 0.45
CA GLY A 272 7.55 -12.38 -0.17
C GLY A 272 6.04 -12.62 -0.34
N GLU A 273 5.58 -13.81 0.02
CA GLU A 273 4.16 -14.21 -0.04
C GLU A 273 3.19 -13.33 0.77
N TYR A 274 3.68 -12.58 1.76
CA TYR A 274 2.84 -11.64 2.52
C TYR A 274 2.60 -10.32 1.76
N GLY A 275 3.20 -10.19 0.58
CA GLY A 275 3.14 -9.03 -0.31
C GLY A 275 3.71 -7.75 0.29
N ILE A 276 3.46 -6.63 -0.40
CA ILE A 276 4.14 -5.35 -0.17
C ILE A 276 3.85 -4.78 1.21
N VAL A 277 2.57 -4.75 1.62
CA VAL A 277 2.15 -4.13 2.89
C VAL A 277 2.23 -5.12 4.04
N GLY A 278 1.85 -6.38 3.78
CA GLY A 278 1.83 -7.44 4.78
C GLY A 278 0.46 -7.63 5.42
N ASN A 279 0.42 -8.44 6.46
CA ASN A 279 -0.82 -8.84 7.15
C ASN A 279 -1.01 -8.16 8.53
N ALA A 280 -0.16 -7.20 8.90
CA ALA A 280 -0.13 -6.64 10.26
C ALA A 280 -1.50 -6.06 10.67
N GLY A 281 -2.15 -5.26 9.82
CA GLY A 281 -3.46 -4.68 10.12
C GLY A 281 -4.52 -5.74 10.39
N VAL A 282 -4.60 -6.76 9.53
CA VAL A 282 -5.53 -7.89 9.63
C VAL A 282 -5.32 -8.65 10.94
N VAL A 283 -4.07 -9.04 11.23
CA VAL A 283 -3.72 -9.79 12.44
C VAL A 283 -4.04 -8.98 13.69
N LEU A 284 -3.72 -7.68 13.72
CA LEU A 284 -3.96 -6.83 14.87
C LEU A 284 -5.44 -6.56 15.11
N ARG A 285 -6.24 -6.42 14.04
CA ARG A 285 -7.70 -6.33 14.13
C ARG A 285 -8.30 -7.62 14.67
N ALA A 286 -7.84 -8.78 14.19
CA ALA A 286 -8.29 -10.07 14.69
C ALA A 286 -7.95 -10.25 16.19
N ARG A 287 -6.74 -9.86 16.62
CA ARG A 287 -6.35 -9.86 18.05
C ARG A 287 -7.23 -8.93 18.88
N TYR A 288 -7.50 -7.72 18.39
CA TYR A 288 -8.36 -6.74 19.05
C TYR A 288 -9.79 -7.27 19.21
N LEU A 289 -10.36 -7.84 18.13
CA LEU A 289 -11.70 -8.41 18.14
C LEU A 289 -11.82 -9.60 19.09
N LEU A 290 -10.85 -10.51 19.07
CA LEU A 290 -10.85 -11.69 19.93
C LEU A 290 -10.80 -11.30 21.41
N GLU A 291 -9.99 -10.31 21.78
CA GLU A 291 -9.93 -9.80 23.16
C GLU A 291 -11.31 -9.29 23.61
N LEU A 292 -11.99 -8.48 22.79
CA LEU A 292 -13.31 -7.95 23.14
C LEU A 292 -14.36 -9.05 23.30
N VAL A 293 -14.44 -9.99 22.35
CA VAL A 293 -15.36 -11.13 22.39
C VAL A 293 -15.11 -11.99 23.63
N VAL A 294 -13.84 -12.28 23.94
CA VAL A 294 -13.47 -13.11 25.10
C VAL A 294 -13.68 -12.38 26.43
N ARG A 295 -13.26 -11.12 26.53
CA ARG A 295 -13.29 -10.31 27.76
C ARG A 295 -14.70 -9.85 28.12
N ASN A 296 -15.48 -9.40 27.13
CA ASN A 296 -16.83 -8.88 27.35
C ASN A 296 -17.92 -9.95 27.25
N ARG A 297 -17.56 -11.18 26.85
CA ARG A 297 -18.50 -12.29 26.57
C ARG A 297 -19.56 -11.90 25.54
N GLU A 298 -19.16 -11.11 24.57
CA GLU A 298 -20.02 -10.67 23.47
C GLU A 298 -20.02 -11.70 22.33
N GLU A 299 -21.08 -11.70 21.52
CA GLU A 299 -21.09 -12.47 20.29
C GLU A 299 -20.24 -11.79 19.21
N LEU A 300 -19.68 -12.60 18.31
CA LEU A 300 -18.93 -12.08 17.17
C LEU A 300 -19.88 -11.30 16.23
N PRO A 301 -19.59 -10.04 15.86
CA PRO A 301 -20.41 -9.32 14.88
C PRO A 301 -20.47 -10.07 13.55
N LEU A 302 -21.65 -10.14 12.92
CA LEU A 302 -21.84 -10.84 11.65
C LEU A 302 -20.97 -10.27 10.52
N ALA A 303 -20.69 -8.97 10.56
CA ALA A 303 -19.83 -8.28 9.60
C ALA A 303 -18.34 -8.25 10.03
N TRP A 304 -17.89 -9.10 10.97
CA TRP A 304 -16.52 -9.05 11.49
C TRP A 304 -15.43 -9.12 10.40
N ARG A 305 -15.72 -9.80 9.28
CA ARG A 305 -14.80 -9.91 8.15
C ARG A 305 -14.51 -8.54 7.53
N ASP A 306 -15.52 -7.68 7.40
CA ASP A 306 -15.36 -6.30 6.95
C ASP A 306 -14.48 -5.51 7.92
N PHE A 307 -14.63 -5.74 9.23
CA PHE A 307 -13.77 -5.10 10.24
C PHE A 307 -12.31 -5.57 10.15
N VAL A 308 -12.06 -6.87 10.01
CA VAL A 308 -10.72 -7.47 10.01
C VAL A 308 -9.97 -7.20 8.71
N TRP A 309 -10.64 -7.30 7.56
CA TRP A 309 -10.05 -7.13 6.24
C TRP A 309 -10.16 -5.70 5.69
N GLY A 310 -11.04 -4.87 6.25
CA GLY A 310 -11.34 -3.54 5.72
C GLY A 310 -12.17 -3.61 4.42
N ASP A 311 -12.24 -2.46 3.73
CA ASP A 311 -12.98 -2.32 2.46
C ASP A 311 -12.28 -3.04 1.28
N GLY A 312 -10.97 -3.32 1.40
CA GLY A 312 -10.14 -3.95 0.37
C GLY A 312 -10.26 -5.48 0.29
N GLY A 313 -11.47 -6.03 0.46
CA GLY A 313 -11.72 -7.48 0.54
C GLY A 313 -10.94 -8.35 -0.46
N ALA A 314 -10.62 -9.57 -0.01
CA ALA A 314 -9.99 -10.68 -0.76
C ALA A 314 -8.49 -10.61 -1.04
N TRP A 315 -7.66 -10.04 -0.15
CA TRP A 315 -6.28 -10.53 -0.08
C TRP A 315 -6.28 -11.93 0.56
N GLU A 316 -6.01 -12.95 -0.25
CA GLU A 316 -5.82 -14.31 0.24
C GLU A 316 -4.49 -14.38 0.98
N MET A 317 -4.58 -14.41 2.29
CA MET A 317 -3.40 -14.59 3.11
C MET A 317 -2.78 -15.97 2.84
N PRO A 318 -1.45 -16.06 2.67
CA PRO A 318 -0.76 -17.31 2.39
C PRO A 318 -1.17 -18.45 3.31
N GLU A 319 -1.20 -19.66 2.75
CA GLU A 319 -1.47 -20.88 3.51
C GLU A 319 -0.46 -21.04 4.64
N TRP A 320 -0.94 -21.53 5.78
CA TRP A 320 -0.23 -21.56 7.05
C TRP A 320 0.98 -22.53 7.08
N GLU A 321 1.15 -23.34 6.03
CA GLU A 321 2.14 -24.41 5.92
C GLU A 321 3.60 -23.94 6.07
N HIS A 322 3.88 -22.65 5.84
CA HIS A 322 5.25 -22.11 5.85
C HIS A 322 5.72 -21.65 7.24
N MET A 323 4.87 -21.72 8.27
CA MET A 323 5.19 -21.29 9.63
C MET A 323 5.06 -22.38 10.68
N THR A 324 4.77 -23.60 10.26
CA THR A 324 4.83 -24.80 11.09
C THR A 324 6.02 -25.65 10.66
N GLU A 325 6.94 -25.93 11.59
CA GLU A 325 7.90 -27.01 11.41
C GLU A 325 7.29 -28.29 11.97
N THR A 326 7.26 -29.36 11.18
CA THR A 326 6.97 -30.70 11.72
C THR A 326 8.20 -31.19 12.46
N GLY A 327 8.10 -31.33 13.79
CA GLY A 327 9.13 -31.90 14.63
C GLY A 327 9.40 -33.37 14.32
N GLU A 328 10.48 -33.91 14.89
CA GLU A 328 10.89 -35.31 14.70
C GLU A 328 9.80 -36.33 15.12
N GLU A 329 8.90 -35.93 16.03
CA GLU A 329 7.77 -36.74 16.51
C GLU A 329 6.45 -36.46 15.76
N GLY A 330 6.47 -35.67 14.68
CA GLY A 330 5.29 -35.34 13.89
C GLY A 330 4.43 -34.19 14.45
N GLU A 331 4.90 -33.52 15.50
CA GLU A 331 4.23 -32.36 16.10
C GLU A 331 4.47 -31.08 15.27
N GLU A 332 3.41 -30.33 14.96
CA GLU A 332 3.54 -29.03 14.31
C GLU A 332 3.94 -27.95 15.31
N ARG A 333 5.04 -27.25 15.04
CA ARG A 333 5.56 -26.18 15.89
C ARG A 333 5.56 -24.86 15.15
N THR A 334 4.89 -23.84 15.69
CA THR A 334 4.92 -22.50 15.11
C THR A 334 6.29 -21.85 15.32
N ILE A 335 6.87 -21.29 14.26
CA ILE A 335 8.07 -20.46 14.35
C ILE A 335 7.67 -19.08 14.87
N SER A 336 8.33 -18.60 15.94
CA SER A 336 8.18 -17.22 16.45
C SER A 336 9.56 -16.60 16.68
N TRP A 337 9.59 -15.27 16.72
CA TRP A 337 10.82 -14.51 16.88
C TRP A 337 10.83 -13.74 18.19
N VAL A 338 12.04 -13.38 18.65
CA VAL A 338 12.20 -12.53 19.85
C VAL A 338 12.47 -11.10 19.41
N CYS A 339 11.67 -10.17 19.93
CA CYS A 339 11.92 -8.74 19.76
C CYS A 339 13.22 -8.36 20.47
N PRO A 340 14.21 -7.81 19.76
CA PRO A 340 15.45 -7.33 20.38
C PRO A 340 15.23 -6.16 21.34
N ASN A 341 14.21 -5.34 21.12
CA ASN A 341 13.96 -4.15 21.93
C ASN A 341 13.13 -4.46 23.18
N CYS A 342 12.20 -5.40 23.07
CA CYS A 342 11.26 -5.71 24.14
C CYS A 342 11.54 -7.07 24.81
N GLU A 343 12.60 -7.76 24.39
CA GLU A 343 13.09 -9.02 24.96
C GLU A 343 12.00 -10.08 25.16
N GLY A 344 11.10 -10.21 24.18
CA GLY A 344 10.05 -11.22 24.24
C GLY A 344 9.50 -11.57 22.87
N PRO A 345 8.56 -12.53 22.79
CA PRO A 345 8.05 -13.02 21.51
C PRO A 345 7.42 -11.95 20.63
N ILE A 346 7.36 -12.22 19.33
CA ILE A 346 6.68 -11.44 18.29
C ILE A 346 5.70 -12.34 17.54
#